data_AF-A0A3A4QFV9-F1
#
_entry.id   AF-A0A3A4QFV9-F1
#
_cell.length_a   1.000
_cell.length_b   1.000
_cell.length_c   1.000
_cell.angle_alpha   90.00
_cell.angle_beta   90.00
_cell.angle_gamma   90.00
#
_symmetry.space_group_name_H-M   'P 1'
#
loop_
_entity.id
_entity.type
_entity.pdbx_description
1 polymer ?
#
loop_
_entity_poly.entity_id
_entity_poly.type
_entity_poly.pdbx_seq_one_letter_code
_entity_poly.pdbx_strand_id
1 'polypeptide(L)'
;MEVISTVALISINATLAAQLVSFLIFLFIINRLMFRPLQDVMGERERRIEDMRQEIEAADADMKQIFATLSDEEAKAKQDALLIQHKLEKEASQQSDVAFREVSAEIERLKAQTRQEVDRQILNVKQHLAEESLKLSKVIMEKALDRSLSHE
;
A
#
# COMPACT_ATOMS: atom_id res chain seq x y z
N MET A 1 -110.70 6.52 26.53
CA MET A 1 -109.96 5.55 25.70
C MET A 1 -109.82 6.20 24.34
N GLU A 2 -108.83 7.06 24.14
CA GLU A 2 -108.57 7.68 22.83
C GLU A 2 -107.07 7.62 22.51
N VAL A 3 -106.83 6.66 21.64
CA VAL A 3 -105.73 6.41 20.70
C VAL A 3 -104.54 7.37 20.76
N ILE A 4 -103.42 6.83 21.24
CA ILE A 4 -102.08 7.38 21.05
C ILE A 4 -101.84 7.43 19.54
N SER A 5 -101.84 8.63 18.96
CA SER A 5 -101.38 8.82 17.58
C SER A 5 -99.91 8.45 17.54
N THR A 6 -99.61 7.30 16.94
CA THR A 6 -98.27 6.95 16.49
C THR A 6 -97.81 8.02 15.50
N VAL A 7 -97.11 9.03 16.01
CA VAL A 7 -96.40 10.01 15.21
C VAL A 7 -95.43 9.21 14.35
N ALA A 8 -95.65 9.19 13.03
CA ALA A 8 -94.66 8.70 12.11
C ALA A 8 -93.37 9.49 12.36
N LEU A 9 -92.38 8.86 12.99
CA LEU A 9 -91.07 9.44 13.33
C LEU A 9 -90.31 9.94 12.09
N ILE A 10 -90.79 9.59 10.89
CA ILE A 10 -90.24 10.02 9.61
C ILE A 10 -91.37 10.67 8.83
N SER A 11 -91.35 12.00 8.79
CA SER A 11 -92.18 12.81 7.89
C SER A 11 -91.24 13.51 6.91
N ILE A 12 -91.49 13.31 5.61
CA ILE A 12 -90.73 13.98 4.55
C ILE A 12 -91.22 15.43 4.49
N ASN A 13 -90.54 16.28 5.24
CA ASN A 13 -90.84 17.70 5.37
C ASN A 13 -89.65 18.55 4.88
N ALA A 14 -89.86 19.86 4.71
CA ALA A 14 -88.81 20.80 4.32
C ALA A 14 -87.58 20.75 5.25
N THR A 15 -87.75 20.35 6.52
CA THR A 15 -86.67 20.15 7.48
C THR A 15 -85.73 18.99 7.10
N LEU A 16 -86.25 17.91 6.51
CA LEU A 16 -85.44 16.80 6.02
C LEU A 16 -84.56 17.25 4.84
N ALA A 17 -85.11 18.06 3.95
CA ALA A 17 -84.35 18.65 2.85
C ALA A 17 -83.26 19.62 3.36
N ALA A 18 -83.58 20.47 4.34
CA ALA A 18 -82.60 21.36 4.97
C ALA A 18 -81.49 20.59 5.71
N GLN A 19 -81.83 19.48 6.36
CA GLN A 19 -80.87 18.59 7.02
C GLN A 19 -79.95 17.91 6.01
N LEU A 20 -80.49 17.42 4.88
CA LEU A 20 -79.70 16.83 3.81
C LEU A 20 -78.70 17.84 3.21
N VAL A 21 -79.16 19.06 2.93
CA VAL A 21 -78.28 20.13 2.43
C VAL A 21 -77.18 20.45 3.44
N SER A 22 -77.53 20.56 4.73
CA SER A 22 -76.56 20.81 5.80
C SER A 22 -75.53 19.68 5.93
N PHE A 23 -75.97 18.42 5.79
CA PHE A 23 -75.08 17.25 5.78
C PHE A 23 -74.14 17.24 4.58
N LEU A 24 -74.64 17.59 3.38
CA LEU A 24 -73.80 17.68 2.18
C LEU A 24 -72.76 18.81 2.29
N ILE A 25 -73.13 19.96 2.85
CA ILE A 25 -72.19 21.06 3.13
C ILE A 25 -71.13 20.61 4.14
N PHE A 26 -71.54 19.94 5.22
CA PHE A 26 -70.61 19.41 6.21
C PHE A 26 -69.64 18.37 5.62
N LEU A 27 -70.14 17.44 4.80
CA LEU A 27 -69.32 16.45 4.09
C LEU A 27 -68.31 17.13 3.17
N PHE A 28 -68.73 18.18 2.45
CA PHE A 28 -67.84 18.97 1.61
C PHE A 28 -66.73 19.65 2.41
N ILE A 29 -67.08 20.26 3.55
CA ILE A 29 -66.11 20.90 4.45
C ILE A 29 -65.11 19.88 5.00
N ILE A 30 -65.58 18.75 5.54
CA ILE A 30 -64.69 17.70 6.07
C ILE A 30 -63.78 17.14 4.98
N ASN A 31 -64.30 16.89 3.78
CA ASN A 31 -63.48 16.40 2.66
C ASN A 31 -62.37 17.39 2.31
N ARG A 32 -62.70 18.69 2.25
CA ARG A 32 -61.73 19.72 1.89
C ARG A 32 -60.72 20.01 3.01
N LEU A 33 -61.16 20.00 4.27
CA LEU A 33 -60.39 20.45 5.44
C LEU A 33 -59.63 19.33 6.14
N MET A 34 -60.13 18.10 6.11
CA MET A 34 -59.54 16.97 6.84
C MET A 34 -58.96 15.91 5.91
N PHE A 35 -59.76 15.36 4.99
CA PHE A 35 -59.33 14.21 4.17
C PHE A 35 -58.19 14.57 3.19
N ARG A 36 -58.28 15.72 2.50
CA ARG A 36 -57.20 16.17 1.61
C ARG A 36 -55.85 16.37 2.32
N PRO A 37 -55.73 17.22 3.35
CA PRO A 37 -54.44 17.43 4.00
C PRO A 37 -53.92 16.16 4.69
N LEU A 38 -54.80 15.28 5.17
CA LEU A 38 -54.37 14.00 5.72
C LEU A 38 -53.73 13.10 4.66
N GLN A 39 -54.33 13.00 3.47
CA GLN A 39 -53.78 12.23 2.35
C GLN A 39 -52.45 12.83 1.86
N ASP A 40 -52.35 14.15 1.79
CA ASP A 40 -51.12 14.83 1.38
C ASP A 40 -49.97 14.51 2.34
N VAL A 41 -50.21 14.57 3.66
CA VAL A 41 -49.19 14.24 4.67
C VAL A 41 -48.79 12.76 4.63
N MET A 42 -49.73 11.85 4.39
CA MET A 42 -49.41 10.43 4.22
C MET A 42 -48.57 10.19 2.97
N GLY A 43 -48.93 10.83 1.84
CA GLY A 43 -48.16 10.76 0.61
C GLY A 43 -46.75 11.33 0.75
N GLU A 44 -46.58 12.44 1.49
CA GLU A 44 -45.25 13.00 1.75
C GLU A 44 -44.39 12.07 2.62
N ARG A 45 -44.99 11.43 3.64
CA ARG A 45 -44.29 10.43 4.47
C ARG A 45 -43.84 9.24 3.65
N GLU A 46 -44.70 8.72 2.79
CA GLU A 46 -44.39 7.55 1.97
C GLU A 46 -43.30 7.86 0.94
N ARG A 47 -43.36 9.04 0.29
CA ARG A 47 -42.29 9.53 -0.58
C ARG A 47 -40.97 9.66 0.17
N ARG A 48 -40.97 10.27 1.36
CA ARG A 48 -39.75 10.44 2.15
C ARG A 48 -39.12 9.09 2.53
N ILE A 49 -39.93 8.09 2.86
CA ILE A 49 -39.45 6.74 3.17
C ILE A 49 -38.84 6.09 1.93
N GLU A 50 -39.48 6.23 0.78
CA GLU A 50 -38.98 5.69 -0.49
C GLU A 50 -37.67 6.38 -0.91
N ASP A 51 -37.61 7.71 -0.85
CA ASP A 51 -36.41 8.49 -1.16
C ASP A 51 -35.25 8.08 -0.24
N MET A 52 -35.49 7.98 1.07
CA MET A 52 -34.49 7.50 2.04
C MET A 52 -34.01 6.08 1.73
N ARG A 53 -34.91 5.19 1.30
CA ARG A 53 -34.54 3.83 0.92
C ARG A 53 -33.66 3.83 -0.32
N GLN A 54 -34.01 4.61 -1.34
CA GLN A 54 -33.21 4.74 -2.56
C GLN A 54 -31.82 5.33 -2.27
N GLU A 55 -31.74 6.34 -1.40
CA GLU A 55 -30.46 6.89 -0.94
C GLU A 55 -29.59 5.84 -0.22
N ILE A 56 -30.19 5.01 0.63
CA ILE A 56 -29.48 3.91 1.31
C ILE A 56 -28.99 2.87 0.30
N GLU A 57 -29.83 2.46 -0.65
CA GLU A 57 -29.44 1.50 -1.69
C GLU A 57 -28.33 2.05 -2.60
N ALA A 58 -28.39 3.33 -2.96
CA ALA A 58 -27.33 4.02 -3.70
C ALA A 58 -26.02 4.09 -2.90
N ALA A 59 -26.09 4.47 -1.62
CA ALA A 59 -24.91 4.53 -0.75
C ALA A 59 -24.25 3.16 -0.55
N ASP A 60 -25.03 2.08 -0.44
CA ASP A 60 -24.50 0.71 -0.35
C ASP A 60 -23.84 0.27 -1.66
N ALA A 61 -24.41 0.64 -2.81
CA ALA A 61 -23.82 0.38 -4.12
C ALA A 61 -22.49 1.14 -4.30
N ASP A 62 -22.45 2.43 -3.96
CA ASP A 62 -21.23 3.26 -4.01
C ASP A 62 -20.16 2.70 -3.08
N MET A 63 -20.53 2.31 -1.85
CA MET A 63 -19.61 1.69 -0.90
C MET A 63 -19.00 0.41 -1.47
N LYS A 64 -19.82 -0.48 -2.05
CA LYS A 64 -19.33 -1.72 -2.70
C LYS A 64 -18.37 -1.42 -3.85
N GLN A 65 -18.65 -0.42 -4.67
CA GLN A 65 -17.78 -0.01 -5.77
C GLN A 65 -16.44 0.54 -5.27
N ILE A 66 -16.46 1.36 -4.21
CA ILE A 66 -15.23 1.87 -3.58
C ILE A 66 -14.40 0.72 -3.03
N PHE A 67 -15.01 -0.22 -2.31
CA PHE A 67 -14.28 -1.39 -1.79
C PHE A 67 -13.68 -2.26 -2.89
N ALA A 68 -14.40 -2.49 -3.99
CA ALA A 68 -13.88 -3.22 -5.13
C ALA A 68 -12.67 -2.51 -5.75
N THR A 69 -12.77 -1.18 -5.94
CA THR A 69 -11.69 -0.35 -6.50
C THR A 69 -10.45 -0.36 -5.59
N LEU A 70 -10.65 -0.20 -4.28
CA LEU A 70 -9.57 -0.24 -3.29
C LEU A 70 -8.87 -1.60 -3.26
N SER A 71 -9.64 -2.69 -3.32
CA SER A 71 -9.07 -4.05 -3.36
C SER A 71 -8.21 -4.27 -4.62
N ASP A 72 -8.67 -3.79 -5.77
CA ASP A 72 -7.92 -3.88 -7.02
C ASP A 72 -6.65 -3.02 -6.99
N GLU A 73 -6.73 -1.83 -6.42
CA GLU A 73 -5.59 -0.92 -6.29
C GLU A 73 -4.55 -1.46 -5.29
N GLU A 74 -5.00 -2.04 -4.17
CA GLU A 74 -4.13 -2.72 -3.21
C GLU A 74 -3.40 -3.91 -3.86
N ALA A 75 -4.12 -4.72 -4.64
CA ALA A 75 -3.54 -5.85 -5.35
C ALA A 75 -2.48 -5.39 -6.37
N LYS A 76 -2.75 -4.34 -7.14
CA LYS A 76 -1.79 -3.74 -8.07
C LYS A 76 -0.57 -3.18 -7.33
N ALA A 77 -0.77 -2.41 -6.27
CA ALA A 77 0.32 -1.85 -5.48
C ALA A 77 1.24 -2.94 -4.89
N LYS A 78 0.66 -4.04 -4.42
CA LYS A 78 1.43 -5.21 -3.96
C LYS A 78 2.23 -5.86 -5.08
N GLN A 79 1.61 -6.03 -6.26
CA GLN A 79 2.30 -6.58 -7.42
C GLN A 79 3.47 -5.69 -7.87
N ASP A 80 3.25 -4.38 -7.95
CA ASP A 80 4.29 -3.42 -8.32
C ASP A 80 5.43 -3.39 -7.29
N ALA A 81 5.12 -3.46 -6.00
CA ALA A 81 6.12 -3.56 -4.95
C ALA A 81 6.99 -4.82 -5.10
N LEU A 82 6.39 -5.98 -5.39
CA LEU A 82 7.12 -7.23 -5.65
C LEU A 82 8.00 -7.13 -6.91
N LEU A 83 7.51 -6.49 -7.97
CA LEU A 83 8.30 -6.25 -9.19
C LEU A 83 9.50 -5.36 -8.92
N ILE A 84 9.31 -4.28 -8.14
CA ILE A 84 10.40 -3.39 -7.73
C ILE A 84 11.41 -4.14 -6.85
N GLN A 85 10.95 -4.93 -5.89
CA GLN A 85 11.82 -5.74 -5.04
C GLN A 85 12.68 -6.69 -5.87
N HIS A 86 12.07 -7.47 -6.78
CA HIS A 86 12.82 -8.38 -7.64
C HIS A 86 13.80 -7.67 -8.56
N LYS A 87 13.44 -6.49 -9.07
CA LYS A 87 14.35 -5.67 -9.88
C LYS A 87 15.55 -5.22 -9.06
N LEU A 88 15.33 -4.69 -7.85
CA LEU A 88 16.39 -4.25 -6.96
C LEU A 88 17.29 -5.40 -6.52
N GLU A 89 16.73 -6.57 -6.19
CA GLU A 89 17.51 -7.77 -5.86
C GLU A 89 18.40 -8.21 -7.02
N LYS A 90 17.87 -8.19 -8.24
CA LYS A 90 18.64 -8.54 -9.43
C LYS A 90 19.75 -7.53 -9.70
N GLU A 91 19.46 -6.24 -9.60
CA GLU A 91 20.46 -5.17 -9.78
C GLU A 91 21.55 -5.24 -8.71
N ALA A 92 21.17 -5.46 -7.43
CA ALA A 92 22.11 -5.62 -6.33
C ALA A 92 23.00 -6.87 -6.50
N SER A 93 22.41 -7.99 -6.92
CA SER A 93 23.14 -9.23 -7.23
C SER A 93 24.16 -9.00 -8.36
N GLN A 94 23.75 -8.36 -9.45
CA GLN A 94 24.65 -8.02 -10.55
C GLN A 94 25.77 -7.05 -10.13
N GLN A 95 25.45 -6.03 -9.33
CA GLN A 95 26.43 -5.07 -8.84
C GLN A 95 27.42 -5.73 -7.89
N SER A 96 26.96 -6.62 -7.01
CA SER A 96 27.81 -7.41 -6.12
C SER A 96 28.75 -8.32 -6.91
N ASP A 97 28.27 -8.99 -7.96
CA ASP A 97 29.09 -9.83 -8.83
C ASP A 97 30.17 -9.02 -9.54
N VAL A 98 29.83 -7.83 -10.06
CA VAL A 98 30.79 -6.93 -10.69
C VAL A 98 31.86 -6.48 -9.70
N ALA A 99 31.45 -6.02 -8.51
CA ALA A 99 32.36 -5.59 -7.46
C ALA A 99 33.29 -6.73 -7.02
N PHE A 100 32.76 -7.95 -6.86
CA PHE A 100 33.56 -9.11 -6.49
C PHE A 100 34.60 -9.47 -7.55
N ARG A 101 34.23 -9.40 -8.84
CA ARG A 101 35.15 -9.63 -9.96
C ARG A 101 36.25 -8.58 -10.02
N GLU A 102 35.91 -7.32 -9.82
CA GLU A 102 36.88 -6.21 -9.80
C GLU A 102 37.88 -6.37 -8.65
N VAL A 103 37.39 -6.62 -7.44
CA VAL A 103 38.24 -6.87 -6.26
C VAL A 103 39.12 -8.11 -6.47
N SER A 104 38.56 -9.19 -7.01
CA SER A 104 39.34 -10.41 -7.30
C SER A 104 40.46 -10.14 -8.32
N ALA A 105 40.17 -9.39 -9.38
CA ALA A 105 41.17 -9.00 -10.37
C ALA A 105 42.28 -8.13 -9.75
N GLU A 106 41.92 -7.21 -8.85
CA GLU A 106 42.89 -6.35 -8.16
C GLU A 106 43.75 -7.16 -7.18
N ILE A 107 43.17 -8.11 -6.45
CA ILE A 107 43.92 -9.04 -5.58
C ILE A 107 44.93 -9.83 -6.40
N GLU A 108 44.56 -10.36 -7.56
CA GLU A 108 45.48 -11.12 -8.41
C GLU A 108 46.60 -10.22 -8.99
N ARG A 109 46.29 -8.97 -9.36
CA ARG A 109 47.32 -7.99 -9.76
C ARG A 109 48.29 -7.70 -8.61
N LEU A 110 47.77 -7.45 -7.41
CA LEU A 110 48.59 -7.16 -6.23
C LEU A 110 49.47 -8.35 -5.85
N LYS A 111 48.94 -9.58 -5.92
CA LYS A 111 49.72 -10.81 -5.72
C LYS A 111 50.85 -10.92 -6.74
N ALA A 112 50.57 -10.69 -8.02
CA ALA A 112 51.57 -10.76 -9.08
C ALA A 112 52.69 -9.72 -8.86
N GLN A 113 52.33 -8.48 -8.53
CA GLN A 113 53.29 -7.42 -8.20
C GLN A 113 54.12 -7.75 -6.96
N THR A 114 53.48 -8.24 -5.89
CA THR A 114 54.17 -8.63 -4.65
C THR A 114 55.15 -9.77 -4.92
N ARG A 115 54.76 -10.76 -5.72
CA ARG A 115 55.65 -11.88 -6.09
C ARG A 115 56.87 -11.40 -6.87
N GLN A 116 56.66 -10.50 -7.84
CA GLN A 116 57.76 -9.91 -8.59
C GLN A 116 58.72 -9.11 -7.70
N GLU A 117 58.20 -8.35 -6.74
CA GLU A 117 59.03 -7.60 -5.80
C GLU A 117 59.80 -8.52 -4.85
N VAL A 118 59.18 -9.59 -4.36
CA VAL A 118 59.86 -10.62 -3.56
C VAL A 118 60.99 -11.29 -4.35
N ASP A 119 60.75 -11.67 -5.61
CA ASP A 119 61.78 -12.27 -6.46
C ASP A 119 62.95 -11.30 -6.69
N ARG A 120 62.67 -10.00 -6.87
CA ARG A 120 63.69 -8.96 -6.98
C ARG A 120 64.50 -8.80 -5.69
N GLN A 121 63.86 -8.82 -4.53
CA GLN A 121 64.51 -8.75 -3.24
C GLN A 121 65.40 -9.98 -2.99
N ILE A 122 64.93 -11.18 -3.33
CA ILE A 122 65.73 -12.42 -3.21
C ILE A 122 67.00 -12.31 -4.08
N LEU A 123 66.89 -11.80 -5.31
CA LEU A 123 68.05 -11.60 -6.18
C LEU A 123 69.06 -10.60 -5.59
N ASN A 124 68.57 -9.48 -5.08
CA ASN A 124 69.42 -8.46 -4.45
C ASN A 124 70.12 -9.01 -3.19
N VAL A 125 69.40 -9.70 -2.31
CA VAL A 125 69.96 -10.34 -1.12
C VAL A 125 71.00 -11.40 -1.48
N LYS A 126 70.76 -12.21 -2.53
CA LYS A 126 71.77 -13.18 -3.00
C LYS A 126 73.05 -12.53 -3.47
N GLN A 127 72.98 -11.37 -4.14
CA GLN A 127 74.16 -10.62 -4.56
C GLN A 127 74.96 -10.12 -3.34
N HIS A 128 74.29 -9.47 -2.38
CA HIS A 128 74.94 -9.02 -1.15
C HIS A 128 75.50 -10.18 -0.30
N LEU A 129 74.80 -11.31 -0.23
CA LEU A 129 75.28 -12.49 0.50
C LEU A 129 76.55 -13.08 -0.13
N ALA A 130 76.68 -13.05 -1.46
CA ALA A 130 77.91 -13.47 -2.14
C ALA A 130 79.10 -12.55 -1.81
N GLU A 131 78.87 -11.23 -1.77
CA GLU A 131 79.88 -10.24 -1.36
C GLU A 131 80.29 -10.43 0.11
N GLU A 132 79.33 -10.61 1.01
CA GLU A 132 79.60 -10.86 2.43
C GLU A 132 80.29 -12.21 2.65
N SER A 133 79.92 -13.25 1.91
CA SER A 133 80.56 -14.56 1.98
C SER A 133 82.03 -14.50 1.56
N LEU A 134 82.37 -13.77 0.50
CA LEU A 134 83.77 -13.53 0.09
C LEU A 134 84.56 -12.79 1.17
N LYS A 135 83.99 -11.74 1.78
CA LYS A 135 84.61 -11.05 2.91
C LYS A 135 84.84 -11.99 4.09
N LEU A 136 83.84 -12.78 4.47
CA LEU A 136 83.95 -13.73 5.58
C LEU A 136 85.00 -14.81 5.31
N SER A 137 85.04 -15.37 4.10
CA SER A 137 86.08 -16.32 3.69
C SER A 137 87.48 -15.71 3.79
N LYS A 138 87.67 -14.45 3.40
CA LYS A 138 88.95 -13.75 3.56
C LYS A 138 89.35 -13.62 5.03
N VAL A 139 88.42 -13.24 5.90
CA VAL A 139 88.65 -13.16 7.35
C VAL A 139 89.00 -14.53 7.95
N ILE A 140 88.31 -15.60 7.55
CA ILE A 140 88.61 -16.96 8.01
C ILE A 140 90.01 -17.39 7.55
N MET A 141 90.37 -17.10 6.28
CA MET A 141 91.71 -17.42 5.75
C MET A 141 92.81 -16.67 6.50
N GLU A 142 92.65 -15.37 6.76
CA GLU A 142 93.60 -14.57 7.53
C GLU A 142 93.79 -15.10 8.96
N LYS A 143 92.69 -15.52 9.61
CA LYS A 143 92.70 -16.02 10.98
C LYS A 143 93.24 -17.45 11.11
N ALA A 144 93.04 -18.30 10.09
CA ALA A 144 93.58 -19.65 10.03
C ALA A 144 95.08 -19.69 9.67
N LEU A 145 95.57 -18.71 8.91
CA LEU A 145 96.97 -18.61 8.48
C LEU A 145 97.85 -17.76 9.42
N ASP A 146 97.28 -17.16 10.48
CA ASP A 146 97.91 -16.26 11.46
C ASP A 146 98.80 -15.17 10.81
N ARG A 147 98.44 -14.74 9.59
CA ARG A 147 99.13 -13.70 8.82
C ARG A 147 98.12 -12.90 8.00
N SER A 148 98.34 -11.59 7.88
CA SER A 148 97.49 -10.72 7.05
C SER A 148 97.70 -11.00 5.56
N LEU A 149 96.62 -11.21 4.80
CA LEU A 149 96.65 -11.23 3.34
C LEU A 149 96.55 -9.78 2.83
N SER A 150 97.69 -9.08 2.86
CA SER A 150 97.84 -7.72 2.35
C SER A 150 97.85 -7.69 0.82
N HIS A 151 96.91 -6.91 0.27
CA HIS A 151 96.84 -6.26 -1.05
C HIS A 151 97.51 -6.89 -2.28
N GLU A 152 96.68 -7.30 -3.24
CA GLU A 152 96.27 -6.38 -4.32
C GLU A 152 94.74 -6.31 -4.33
#